data_AF-A0A8B7E6E1-F1
#
_entry.id   AF-A0A8B7E6E1-F1
#
_cell.length_a   1.000
_cell.length_b   1.000
_cell.length_c   1.000
_cell.angle_alpha   90.00
_cell.angle_beta   90.00
_cell.angle_gamma   90.00
#
_symmetry.space_group_name_H-M   'P 1'
#
loop_
_entity.id
_entity.type
_entity.pdbx_description
1 polymer ?
#
loop_
_entity_poly.entity_id
_entity_poly.type
_entity_poly.pdbx_seq_one_letter_code
_entity_poly.pdbx_strand_id
1 'polypeptide(L)'
;MEGRINAIAIDDSITSERAFSWYLNHYHKTDDKLLLIHIHQMPQLPPMGLSGALVAQSLTRSFHEMVEDSIKESKHAIAKFESQCRERNIKHEVIFEDDFHSPGNMICEMAQKHKAEAIIMGQRGLGTMKRLLLGSTSDYVLHHANVPVVIVPPPSEN
;
A
#
# COMPACT_ATOMS: atom_id res chain seq x y z
N MET A 1 28.62 -7.33 -5.13
CA MET A 1 27.96 -6.78 -3.92
C MET A 1 26.49 -7.06 -4.07
N GLU A 2 25.83 -7.52 -3.01
CA GLU A 2 24.38 -7.71 -3.03
C GLU A 2 23.72 -6.33 -3.14
N GLY A 3 22.72 -6.18 -4.02
CA GLY A 3 22.06 -4.91 -4.24
C GLY A 3 21.14 -4.53 -3.09
N ARG A 4 20.72 -3.26 -3.02
CA ARG A 4 19.89 -2.74 -1.93
C ARG A 4 18.50 -3.36 -1.99
N ILE A 5 17.88 -3.55 -0.83
CA ILE A 5 16.47 -3.90 -0.76
C ILE A 5 15.69 -2.60 -0.50
N ASN A 6 14.77 -2.22 -1.38
CA ASN A 6 13.91 -1.05 -1.16
C ASN A 6 12.47 -1.52 -1.06
N ALA A 7 11.69 -0.95 -0.13
CA ALA A 7 10.28 -1.23 0.02
C ALA A 7 9.44 -0.14 -0.65
N ILE A 8 8.34 -0.52 -1.28
CA ILE A 8 7.31 0.41 -1.73
C ILE A 8 5.94 -0.08 -1.25
N ALA A 9 5.18 0.80 -0.60
CA ALA A 9 3.80 0.53 -0.26
C ALA A 9 2.92 0.76 -1.51
N ILE A 10 2.10 -0.22 -1.85
CA ILE A 10 1.25 -0.20 -3.05
C ILE A 10 -0.22 -0.47 -2.70
N ASP A 11 -1.10 0.24 -3.40
CA ASP A 11 -2.55 0.05 -3.45
C ASP A 11 -3.03 0.41 -4.88
N ASP A 12 -4.33 0.32 -5.17
CA ASP A 12 -4.85 0.69 -6.50
C ASP A 12 -5.01 2.21 -6.71
N SER A 13 -4.20 3.03 -6.04
CA SER A 13 -4.26 4.49 -6.17
C SER A 13 -3.26 5.04 -7.21
N ILE A 14 -3.66 6.15 -7.83
CA ILE A 14 -2.78 6.94 -8.72
C ILE A 14 -1.52 7.44 -8.00
N THR A 15 -1.60 7.66 -6.68
CA THR A 15 -0.48 8.10 -5.86
C THR A 15 0.56 7.00 -5.67
N SER A 16 0.12 5.73 -5.55
CA SER A 16 1.03 4.57 -5.55
C SER A 16 1.69 4.35 -6.90
N GLU A 17 0.94 4.48 -8.01
CA GLU A 17 1.51 4.43 -9.36
C GLU A 17 2.58 5.50 -9.59
N ARG A 18 2.32 6.72 -9.12
CA ARG A 18 3.27 7.82 -9.20
C ARG A 18 4.51 7.54 -8.36
N ALA A 19 4.36 7.03 -7.15
CA ALA A 19 5.49 6.67 -6.29
C ALA A 19 6.35 5.57 -6.91
N PHE A 20 5.72 4.55 -7.50
CA PHE A 20 6.39 3.46 -8.20
C PHE A 20 7.17 3.97 -9.42
N SER A 21 6.53 4.80 -10.25
CA SER A 21 7.17 5.42 -11.41
C SER A 21 8.34 6.32 -11.00
N TRP A 22 8.18 7.10 -9.92
CA TRP A 22 9.24 7.94 -9.40
C TRP A 22 10.44 7.11 -8.93
N TYR A 23 10.20 6.03 -8.18
CA TYR A 23 11.23 5.11 -7.72
C TYR A 23 12.03 4.55 -8.89
N LEU A 24 11.35 3.99 -9.90
CA LEU A 24 12.00 3.39 -11.07
C LEU A 24 12.84 4.40 -11.86
N ASN A 25 12.38 5.63 -11.98
CA ASN A 25 13.03 6.64 -12.82
C ASN A 25 14.16 7.40 -12.11
N HIS A 26 14.17 7.47 -10.77
CA HIS A 26 15.07 8.38 -10.04
C HIS A 26 15.89 7.73 -8.93
N TYR A 27 15.45 6.59 -8.39
CA TYR A 27 16.07 6.01 -7.19
C TYR A 27 16.55 4.57 -7.37
N HIS A 28 15.88 3.81 -8.24
CA HIS A 28 16.22 2.43 -8.55
C HIS A 28 17.59 2.31 -9.23
N LYS A 29 18.37 1.31 -8.80
CA LYS A 29 19.63 0.88 -9.42
C LYS A 29 19.49 -0.54 -9.93
N THR A 30 20.27 -0.92 -10.95
CA THR A 30 20.20 -2.23 -11.62
C THR A 30 20.24 -3.44 -10.69
N ASP A 31 20.95 -3.35 -9.57
CA ASP A 31 21.08 -4.47 -8.64
C ASP A 31 20.03 -4.48 -7.52
N ASP A 32 19.23 -3.42 -7.37
CA ASP A 32 18.25 -3.31 -6.31
C ASP A 32 17.17 -4.40 -6.42
N LYS A 33 16.67 -4.85 -5.27
CA LYS A 33 15.45 -5.65 -5.15
C LYS A 33 14.33 -4.79 -4.57
N LEU A 34 13.18 -4.76 -5.24
CA LEU A 34 12.00 -4.02 -4.81
C LEU A 34 11.02 -4.92 -4.06
N LEU A 35 10.68 -4.59 -2.81
CA LEU A 35 9.59 -5.21 -2.08
C LEU A 35 8.29 -4.44 -2.37
N LEU A 36 7.35 -5.10 -3.03
CA LEU A 36 6.01 -4.60 -3.26
C LEU A 36 5.15 -4.95 -2.04
N ILE A 37 4.97 -4.01 -1.11
CA ILE A 37 4.20 -4.23 0.13
C ILE A 37 2.76 -3.79 -0.11
N HIS A 38 1.84 -4.74 -0.09
CA HIS A 38 0.40 -4.49 -0.13
C HIS A 38 -0.22 -4.93 1.20
N ILE A 39 -0.85 -3.99 1.90
CA ILE A 39 -1.61 -4.29 3.11
C ILE A 39 -3.09 -4.33 2.74
N HIS A 40 -3.68 -5.52 2.82
CA HIS A 40 -5.11 -5.71 2.62
C HIS A 40 -5.88 -5.17 3.81
N GLN A 41 -6.82 -4.27 3.56
CA GLN A 41 -7.70 -3.75 4.60
C GLN A 41 -9.03 -4.49 4.53
N MET A 42 -9.35 -5.25 5.57
CA MET A 42 -10.66 -5.86 5.71
C MET A 42 -11.77 -4.80 5.65
N PRO A 43 -12.84 -5.03 4.88
CA PRO A 43 -13.96 -4.09 4.81
C PRO A 43 -14.58 -3.96 6.20
N GLN A 44 -14.65 -2.72 6.70
CA GLN A 44 -15.28 -2.46 7.99
C GLN A 44 -16.78 -2.67 7.88
N LEU A 45 -17.34 -3.47 8.80
CA LEU A 45 -18.78 -3.54 8.94
C LEU A 45 -19.30 -2.18 9.40
N PRO A 46 -20.36 -1.63 8.77
CA PRO A 46 -21.02 -0.45 9.30
C PRO A 46 -21.53 -0.73 10.71
N PRO A 47 -21.62 0.28 11.60
CA PRO A 47 -22.06 0.08 12.97
C PRO A 47 -23.43 -0.59 13.03
N MET A 48 -23.49 -1.82 13.54
CA MET A 48 -24.74 -2.58 13.66
C MET A 48 -25.41 -2.25 14.99
N GLY A 49 -26.50 -1.46 14.96
CA GLY A 49 -27.43 -1.34 16.09
C GLY A 49 -28.29 -2.60 16.27
N LEU A 50 -29.26 -2.60 17.20
CA LEU A 50 -30.15 -3.76 17.46
C LEU A 50 -30.88 -4.25 16.19
N SER A 51 -31.27 -3.32 15.31
CA SER A 51 -31.83 -3.65 13.98
C SER A 51 -30.81 -4.28 13.04
N GLY A 52 -29.54 -3.88 13.13
CA GLY A 52 -28.44 -4.44 12.35
C GLY A 52 -28.17 -5.90 12.70
N ALA A 53 -28.31 -6.30 13.96
CA ALA A 53 -28.13 -7.70 14.39
C ALA A 53 -29.23 -8.66 13.85
N LEU A 54 -30.47 -8.18 13.72
CA LEU A 54 -31.56 -8.94 13.10
C LEU A 54 -31.36 -9.08 11.58
N VAL A 55 -30.91 -8.02 10.92
CA VAL A 55 -30.55 -8.05 9.50
C VAL A 55 -29.28 -8.90 9.29
N ALA A 56 -28.35 -8.91 10.25
CA ALA A 56 -27.10 -9.69 10.21
C ALA A 56 -27.33 -11.20 10.06
N GLN A 57 -28.43 -11.74 10.61
CA GLN A 57 -28.80 -13.16 10.39
C GLN A 57 -29.09 -13.48 8.91
N SER A 58 -29.44 -12.48 8.10
CA SER A 58 -29.70 -12.62 6.67
C SER A 58 -28.53 -12.13 5.79
N LEU A 59 -27.49 -11.51 6.37
CA LEU A 59 -26.41 -10.78 5.67
C LEU A 59 -25.12 -11.59 5.43
N THR A 60 -25.10 -12.89 5.73
CA THR A 60 -23.92 -13.72 5.48
C THR A 60 -23.42 -13.54 4.04
N ARG A 61 -24.32 -13.44 3.06
CA ARG A 61 -23.97 -13.28 1.64
C ARG A 61 -23.32 -11.93 1.31
N SER A 62 -23.93 -10.82 1.74
CA SER A 62 -23.41 -9.48 1.43
C SER A 62 -22.04 -9.23 2.08
N PHE A 63 -21.79 -9.79 3.26
CA PHE A 63 -20.46 -9.72 3.87
C PHE A 63 -19.43 -10.54 3.11
N HIS A 64 -19.77 -11.77 2.68
CA HIS A 64 -18.87 -12.58 1.85
C HIS A 64 -18.55 -11.87 0.52
N GLU A 65 -19.53 -11.26 -0.14
CA GLU A 65 -19.33 -10.50 -1.38
C GLU A 65 -18.38 -9.31 -1.17
N MET A 66 -18.56 -8.52 -0.09
CA MET A 66 -17.64 -7.42 0.24
C MET A 66 -16.20 -7.90 0.49
N VAL A 67 -16.03 -9.02 1.20
CA VAL A 67 -14.71 -9.62 1.43
C VAL A 67 -14.10 -10.10 0.11
N GLU A 68 -14.86 -10.81 -0.73
CA GLU A 68 -14.39 -11.26 -2.04
C GLU A 68 -13.96 -10.09 -2.94
N ASP A 69 -14.76 -9.02 -2.99
CA ASP A 69 -14.44 -7.83 -3.77
C ASP A 69 -13.16 -7.15 -3.26
N SER A 70 -13.01 -6.99 -1.95
CA SER A 70 -11.80 -6.40 -1.37
C SER A 70 -10.53 -7.23 -1.66
N ILE A 71 -10.61 -8.56 -1.64
CA ILE A 71 -9.50 -9.45 -2.00
C ILE A 71 -9.19 -9.32 -3.49
N LYS A 72 -10.22 -9.20 -4.32
CA LYS A 72 -10.06 -9.02 -5.77
C LYS A 72 -9.37 -7.70 -6.10
N GLU A 73 -9.72 -6.61 -5.43
CA GLU A 73 -9.05 -5.32 -5.54
C GLU A 73 -7.57 -5.41 -5.14
N SER A 74 -7.26 -6.06 -4.02
CA SER A 74 -5.87 -6.31 -3.60
C SER A 74 -5.08 -7.09 -4.65
N LYS A 75 -5.64 -8.18 -5.18
CA LYS A 75 -5.00 -8.97 -6.24
C LYS A 75 -4.78 -8.15 -7.51
N HIS A 76 -5.73 -7.30 -7.86
CA HIS A 76 -5.62 -6.42 -9.03
C HIS A 76 -4.46 -5.42 -8.86
N ALA A 77 -4.38 -4.75 -7.71
CA ALA A 77 -3.29 -3.83 -7.41
C ALA A 77 -1.93 -4.53 -7.49
N ILE A 78 -1.77 -5.69 -6.84
CA ILE A 78 -0.52 -6.47 -6.87
C ILE A 78 -0.14 -6.86 -8.29
N ALA A 79 -1.08 -7.46 -9.04
CA ALA A 79 -0.81 -7.95 -10.40
C ALA A 79 -0.35 -6.83 -11.33
N LYS A 80 -0.92 -5.63 -11.19
CA LYS A 80 -0.55 -4.43 -11.95
C LYS A 80 0.90 -4.01 -11.73
N PHE A 81 1.37 -3.94 -10.48
CA PHE A 81 2.76 -3.56 -10.20
C PHE A 81 3.74 -4.69 -10.52
N GLU A 82 3.36 -5.93 -10.25
CA GLU A 82 4.15 -7.11 -10.56
C GLU A 82 4.40 -7.25 -12.07
N SER A 83 3.38 -7.00 -12.91
CA SER A 83 3.53 -6.99 -14.38
C SER A 83 4.53 -5.93 -14.83
N GLN A 84 4.42 -4.71 -14.31
CA GLN A 84 5.35 -3.62 -14.66
C GLN A 84 6.79 -3.93 -14.24
N CYS A 85 6.98 -4.57 -13.08
CA CYS A 85 8.30 -5.04 -12.67
C CYS A 85 8.84 -6.09 -13.65
N ARG A 86 8.03 -7.09 -14.04
CA ARG A 86 8.45 -8.14 -14.99
C ARG A 86 8.81 -7.55 -16.36
N GLU A 87 7.96 -6.70 -16.92
CA GLU A 87 8.17 -6.06 -18.23
C GLU A 87 9.48 -5.26 -18.28
N ARG A 88 9.89 -4.68 -17.14
CA ARG A 88 11.09 -3.85 -17.02
C ARG A 88 12.29 -4.59 -16.43
N ASN A 89 12.19 -5.91 -16.22
CA ASN A 89 13.22 -6.75 -15.60
C ASN A 89 13.68 -6.27 -14.20
N ILE A 90 12.75 -5.75 -13.41
CA ILE A 90 13.00 -5.33 -12.02
C ILE A 90 12.98 -6.56 -11.11
N LYS A 91 14.04 -6.78 -10.35
CA LYS A 91 14.05 -7.81 -9.29
C LYS A 91 13.06 -7.38 -8.22
N HIS A 92 12.06 -8.21 -7.93
CA HIS A 92 11.02 -7.85 -6.97
C HIS A 92 10.53 -9.06 -6.17
N GLU A 93 9.91 -8.77 -5.03
CA GLU A 93 9.17 -9.71 -4.18
C GLU A 93 7.88 -9.04 -3.74
N VAL A 94 6.78 -9.78 -3.75
CA VAL A 94 5.47 -9.30 -3.28
C VAL A 94 5.29 -9.71 -1.83
N ILE A 95 4.95 -8.75 -0.98
CA ILE A 95 4.54 -8.97 0.40
C ILE A 95 3.06 -8.58 0.48
N PHE A 96 2.22 -9.57 0.75
CA PHE A 96 0.79 -9.40 0.98
C PHE A 96 0.50 -9.73 2.44
N GLU A 97 -0.04 -8.77 3.17
CA GLU A 97 -0.42 -8.95 4.57
C GLU A 97 -1.87 -8.50 4.77
N ASP A 98 -2.67 -9.31 5.48
CA ASP A 98 -4.12 -9.15 5.67
C ASP A 98 -4.54 -9.09 7.15
N ASP A 99 -3.60 -8.71 8.02
CA ASP A 99 -3.79 -8.63 9.46
C ASP A 99 -4.65 -7.43 9.90
N PHE A 100 -5.24 -7.50 11.09
CA PHE A 100 -6.07 -6.46 11.72
C PHE A 100 -5.26 -5.24 12.24
N HIS A 101 -3.94 -5.25 12.07
CA HIS A 101 -3.07 -4.15 12.46
C HIS A 101 -3.21 -2.95 11.50
N SER A 102 -2.82 -1.76 11.96
CA SER A 102 -2.89 -0.57 11.10
C SER A 102 -1.88 -0.69 9.93
N PRO A 103 -2.23 -0.31 8.68
CA PRO A 103 -1.33 -0.47 7.54
C PRO A 103 0.03 0.21 7.71
N GLY A 104 0.08 1.35 8.39
CA GLY A 104 1.34 2.06 8.60
C GLY A 104 2.32 1.25 9.44
N ASN A 105 1.82 0.60 10.49
CA ASN A 105 2.63 -0.29 11.34
C ASN A 105 3.12 -1.50 10.56
N MET A 106 2.24 -2.18 9.81
CA MET A 106 2.62 -3.37 9.03
C MET A 106 3.66 -3.04 7.95
N ILE A 107 3.59 -1.87 7.31
CA ILE A 107 4.62 -1.42 6.36
C ILE A 107 5.98 -1.28 7.04
N CYS A 108 6.04 -0.66 8.24
CA CYS A 108 7.27 -0.53 9.00
C CYS A 108 7.84 -1.91 9.39
N GLU A 109 6.98 -2.82 9.86
CA GLU A 109 7.38 -4.17 10.27
C GLU A 109 7.92 -4.98 9.09
N MET A 110 7.26 -4.94 7.94
CA MET A 110 7.69 -5.66 6.75
C MET A 110 8.99 -5.09 6.18
N ALA A 111 9.14 -3.76 6.15
CA ALA A 111 10.39 -3.12 5.78
C ALA A 111 11.54 -3.55 6.70
N GLN A 112 11.32 -3.60 8.02
CA GLN A 112 12.32 -4.05 8.98
C GLN A 112 12.65 -5.54 8.84
N LYS A 113 11.63 -6.40 8.75
CA LYS A 113 11.76 -7.87 8.61
C LYS A 113 12.58 -8.25 7.39
N HIS A 114 12.40 -7.54 6.28
CA HIS A 114 13.12 -7.78 5.02
C HIS A 114 14.38 -6.91 4.86
N LYS A 115 14.78 -6.16 5.90
CA LYS A 115 15.98 -5.31 5.91
C LYS A 115 15.99 -4.30 4.74
N ALA A 116 14.84 -3.71 4.45
CA ALA A 116 14.76 -2.64 3.48
C ALA A 116 15.63 -1.45 3.91
N GLU A 117 16.28 -0.79 2.96
CA GLU A 117 17.12 0.40 3.17
C GLU A 117 16.34 1.70 3.01
N ALA A 118 15.16 1.65 2.38
CA ALA A 118 14.24 2.77 2.25
C ALA A 118 12.80 2.28 2.07
N ILE A 119 11.84 3.10 2.50
CA ILE A 119 10.40 2.91 2.23
C ILE A 119 9.94 4.04 1.31
N ILE A 120 9.35 3.68 0.18
CA ILE A 120 8.77 4.59 -0.80
C ILE A 120 7.24 4.53 -0.67
N MET A 121 6.57 5.68 -0.62
CA MET A 121 5.12 5.75 -0.56
C MET A 121 4.57 6.93 -1.37
N GLY A 122 3.37 6.75 -1.91
CA GLY A 122 2.57 7.88 -2.37
C GLY A 122 2.03 8.68 -1.20
N GLN A 123 1.90 10.00 -1.38
CA GLN A 123 1.10 10.83 -0.50
C GLN A 123 -0.36 10.76 -0.96
N ARG A 124 -1.28 10.37 -0.07
CA ARG A 124 -2.72 10.37 -0.36
C ARG A 124 -3.18 11.77 -0.79
N GLY A 125 -3.86 11.88 -1.94
CA GLY A 125 -4.49 13.11 -2.41
C GLY A 125 -5.96 13.13 -1.98
N LEU A 126 -6.34 13.97 -1.02
CA LEU A 126 -7.73 14.11 -0.54
C LEU A 126 -8.58 15.07 -1.41
N GLY A 127 -8.30 15.15 -2.72
CA GLY A 127 -8.90 16.18 -3.58
C GLY A 127 -8.44 17.59 -3.21
N THR A 128 -9.06 18.60 -3.84
CA THR A 128 -8.73 20.05 -3.94
C THR A 128 -8.64 20.83 -2.61
N MET A 129 -8.31 20.19 -1.50
CA MET A 129 -8.02 20.84 -0.23
C MET A 129 -6.54 21.25 -0.19
N LYS A 130 -6.32 22.57 -0.17
CA LYS A 130 -5.04 23.31 -0.18
C LYS A 130 -4.03 22.99 0.94
N ARG A 131 -4.16 21.88 1.68
CA ARG A 131 -3.19 21.46 2.71
C ARG A 131 -2.67 20.06 2.40
N LEU A 132 -1.35 19.95 2.36
CA LEU A 132 -0.57 18.71 2.34
C LEU A 132 -0.84 17.90 3.62
N LEU A 133 -2.03 17.31 3.75
CA LEU A 133 -2.28 16.34 4.80
C LEU A 133 -1.68 15.01 4.34
N LEU A 134 -0.64 14.56 5.05
CA LEU A 134 -0.18 13.19 4.92
C LEU A 134 -1.35 12.27 5.29
N GLY A 135 -1.64 11.28 4.44
CA GLY A 135 -2.62 10.26 4.80
C GLY A 135 -2.18 9.52 6.06
N SER A 136 -3.12 8.98 6.85
CA SER A 136 -2.83 8.33 8.14
C SER A 136 -1.73 7.26 8.05
N THR A 137 -1.69 6.48 6.96
CA THR A 137 -0.64 5.48 6.72
C THR A 137 0.73 6.14 6.51
N SER A 138 0.84 7.10 5.59
CA SER A 138 2.10 7.79 5.28
C SER A 138 2.62 8.58 6.49
N ASP A 139 1.71 9.22 7.23
CA ASP A 139 2.03 9.93 8.47
C ASP A 139 2.58 8.98 9.54
N TYR A 140 1.93 7.83 9.74
CA TYR A 140 2.43 6.82 10.66
C TYR A 140 3.84 6.34 10.25
N VAL A 141 4.03 5.95 8.99
CA VAL A 141 5.31 5.43 8.50
C VAL A 141 6.41 6.47 8.65
N LEU A 142 6.14 7.74 8.33
CA LEU A 142 7.10 8.83 8.47
C LEU A 142 7.66 8.94 9.90
N HIS A 143 6.81 8.73 10.92
CA HIS A 143 7.18 8.87 12.32
C HIS A 143 7.76 7.59 12.96
N HIS A 144 7.50 6.41 12.38
CA HIS A 144 7.81 5.12 13.02
C HIS A 144 8.78 4.24 12.21
N ALA A 145 9.10 4.58 10.96
CA ALA A 145 10.05 3.81 10.18
C ALA A 145 11.47 3.93 10.73
N ASN A 146 12.18 2.80 10.78
CA ASN A 146 13.60 2.74 11.18
C ASN A 146 14.56 3.01 10.01
N VAL A 147 14.03 3.31 8.82
CA VAL A 147 14.77 3.51 7.58
C VAL A 147 14.26 4.77 6.88
N PRO A 148 15.06 5.41 6.02
CA PRO A 148 14.63 6.56 5.23
C PRO A 148 13.27 6.35 4.55
N VAL A 149 12.38 7.34 4.68
CA VAL A 149 11.06 7.34 4.06
C VAL A 149 11.04 8.38 2.95
N VAL A 150 10.64 7.97 1.75
CA VAL A 150 10.40 8.85 0.60
C VAL A 150 8.91 8.97 0.36
N ILE A 151 8.37 10.17 0.58
CA ILE A 151 6.99 10.50 0.28
C ILE A 151 6.92 11.20 -1.08
N VAL A 152 6.24 10.58 -2.03
CA VAL A 152 6.04 11.12 -3.38
C VAL A 152 4.72 11.91 -3.40
N PRO A 153 4.76 13.25 -3.54
CA PRO A 153 3.55 14.08 -3.50
C PRO A 153 2.64 13.80 -4.72
N PRO A 154 1.34 14.13 -4.64
CA PRO A 154 0.46 14.08 -5.80
C PRO A 154 1.00 14.97 -6.95
N PRO A 155 0.56 14.74 -8.20
CA PRO A 155 0.87 15.68 -9.28
C PRO A 155 0.38 17.09 -8.90
N SER A 156 1.16 18.11 -9.24
CA SER A 156 0.72 19.50 -9.10
C SER A 156 -0.50 19.73 -9.97
N GLU A 157 -1.57 20.30 -9.41
CA GLU A 157 -2.66 20.86 -10.21
C GLU A 157 -2.05 21.97 -11.08
N ASN A 158 -2.07 21.80 -12.40
CA ASN A 158 -1.77 22.86 -13.36
C ASN A 158 -2.98 23.76 -13.53
#